data_AF-A0A970VM41-F1
#
_entry.id   AF-A0A970VM41-F1
#
_cell.length_a   1.000
_cell.length_b   1.000
_cell.length_c   1.000
_cell.angle_alpha   90.00
_cell.angle_beta   90.00
_cell.angle_gamma   90.00
#
_symmetry.space_group_name_H-M   'P 1'
#
loop_
_entity.id
_entity.type
_entity.pdbx_description
1 polymer ?
#
loop_
_entity_poly.entity_id
_entity_poly.type
_entity_poly.pdbx_seq_one_letter_code
_entity_poly.pdbx_strand_id
1 'polypeptide(L)'
;MKELELKYGCNPNQKPSRIFMENGELPITVLSGKPGYINFLDAFNAWQLVKELRRATGMPAATSFKHVSPAGAAIGLPLTDALRKIYFVGDQKLSPLASAYARARGADRMSSFGDWIALSDICDVPTAMLIKPEVSDGVIAPGYEPEALEILKQKRKGNYNIVQIDPEYVPEKLERKDVYGITFEQERNELNINDEFFANVVTANKTLTPEAKRDLAIAMITLKYTQSNSVCYVKDGQAIGIGAGQQSRIHCTRLAGDKANLWWLRQHTKTLNLPFIATLKNPDRDNAIDRYISDEWEDVLADGIWETIFTQKPEVLTSDEKKAWLAELTDVALGSDAFFPFSDNIDRAARSGVKYIAEPGGSIRDGVVIEACDRYDIAMSFTGLRLFHH
;
A
#
# COMPACT_ATOMS: atom_id res chain seq x y z
N MET A 1 16.17 -24.44 8.44
CA MET A 1 16.96 -23.65 9.43
C MET A 1 16.07 -23.28 10.61
N LYS A 2 16.45 -23.55 11.88
CA LYS A 2 15.57 -23.28 13.05
C LYS A 2 15.62 -21.83 13.57
N GLU A 3 16.77 -21.17 13.43
CA GLU A 3 16.98 -19.79 13.88
C GLU A 3 17.94 -19.04 12.94
N LEU A 4 17.84 -17.70 12.95
CA LEU A 4 18.70 -16.80 12.20
C LEU A 4 19.11 -15.64 13.10
N GLU A 5 20.42 -15.49 13.34
CA GLU A 5 21.00 -14.35 14.06
C GLU A 5 20.86 -13.06 13.23
N LEU A 6 20.53 -11.96 13.91
CA LEU A 6 20.33 -10.64 13.32
C LEU A 6 21.33 -9.65 13.88
N LYS A 7 21.65 -8.62 13.09
CA LYS A 7 22.66 -7.60 13.44
C LYS A 7 22.34 -6.86 14.75
N TYR A 8 21.06 -6.59 15.01
CA TYR A 8 20.50 -5.95 16.20
C TYR A 8 18.95 -6.06 16.15
N GLY A 9 18.26 -5.62 17.21
CA GLY A 9 16.79 -5.57 17.32
C GLY A 9 16.18 -4.40 16.53
N CYS A 10 15.17 -3.72 17.08
CA CYS A 10 14.61 -2.53 16.43
C CYS A 10 15.65 -1.40 16.27
N ASN A 11 16.59 -1.30 17.21
CA ASN A 11 17.62 -0.26 17.23
C ASN A 11 19.03 -0.85 17.41
N PRO A 12 20.11 -0.17 16.95
CA PRO A 12 21.48 -0.67 17.02
C PRO A 12 21.99 -1.07 18.42
N ASN A 13 21.45 -0.48 19.49
CA ASN A 13 21.80 -0.77 20.87
C ASN A 13 21.12 -2.03 21.44
N GLN A 14 20.15 -2.61 20.73
CA GLN A 14 19.41 -3.80 21.18
C GLN A 14 20.10 -5.06 20.63
N LYS A 15 21.04 -5.63 21.39
CA LYS A 15 21.76 -6.86 21.04
C LYS A 15 21.82 -7.80 22.26
N PRO A 16 21.85 -9.12 22.07
CA PRO A 16 21.76 -9.85 20.79
C PRO A 16 20.35 -9.77 20.17
N SER A 17 20.20 -10.24 18.93
CA SER A 17 18.91 -10.29 18.22
C SER A 17 18.88 -11.50 17.29
N ARG A 18 17.71 -12.15 17.18
CA ARG A 18 17.48 -13.30 16.28
C ARG A 18 16.00 -13.43 15.95
N ILE A 19 15.68 -14.14 14.86
CA ILE A 19 14.37 -14.78 14.66
C ILE A 19 14.53 -16.30 14.81
N PHE A 20 13.56 -16.95 15.42
CA PHE A 20 13.60 -18.40 15.62
C PHE A 20 12.20 -18.98 15.73
N MET A 21 12.07 -20.28 15.50
CA MET A 21 10.86 -21.05 15.79
C MET A 21 11.14 -22.04 16.91
N GLU A 22 10.25 -22.12 17.89
CA GLU A 22 10.34 -23.13 18.96
C GLU A 22 10.16 -24.54 18.40
N ASN A 23 9.16 -24.69 17.53
CA ASN A 23 8.79 -25.91 16.84
C ASN A 23 9.03 -25.77 15.33
N GLY A 24 9.69 -26.74 14.69
CA GLY A 24 9.91 -26.74 13.25
C GLY A 24 11.08 -25.88 12.76
N GLU A 25 11.04 -25.53 11.47
CA GLU A 25 12.04 -24.71 10.79
C GLU A 25 11.43 -23.40 10.28
N LEU A 26 12.24 -22.35 10.21
CA LEU A 26 11.87 -21.10 9.56
C LEU A 26 11.42 -21.38 8.11
N PRO A 27 10.28 -20.85 7.67
CA PRO A 27 9.73 -21.12 6.34
C PRO A 27 10.42 -20.27 5.27
N ILE A 28 11.66 -19.83 5.49
CA ILE A 28 12.36 -18.90 4.62
C ILE A 28 13.78 -19.36 4.30
N THR A 29 14.26 -18.93 3.14
CA THR A 29 15.67 -19.02 2.74
C THR A 29 16.16 -17.65 2.30
N VAL A 30 17.27 -17.19 2.88
CA VAL A 30 17.93 -15.94 2.47
C VAL A 30 18.85 -16.24 1.28
N LEU A 31 18.47 -15.79 0.09
CA LEU A 31 19.20 -16.01 -1.16
C LEU A 31 20.31 -14.98 -1.40
N SER A 32 20.18 -13.80 -0.79
CA SER A 32 21.15 -12.71 -0.87
C SER A 32 20.94 -11.72 0.28
N GLY A 33 22.00 -11.02 0.66
CA GLY A 33 21.98 -10.00 1.71
C GLY A 33 21.96 -10.57 3.13
N LYS A 34 21.63 -9.70 4.08
CA LYS A 34 21.50 -10.02 5.52
C LYS A 34 20.35 -9.18 6.10
N PRO A 35 19.09 -9.64 5.95
CA PRO A 35 17.93 -8.89 6.43
C PRO A 35 18.03 -8.64 7.94
N GLY A 36 17.62 -7.45 8.38
CA GLY A 36 17.57 -7.06 9.80
C GLY A 36 16.23 -7.39 10.48
N TYR A 37 16.11 -7.01 11.75
CA TYR A 37 14.90 -7.23 12.55
C TYR A 37 13.65 -6.57 11.94
N ILE A 38 13.75 -5.26 11.64
CA ILE A 38 12.64 -4.51 11.01
C ILE A 38 12.30 -5.08 9.63
N ASN A 39 13.31 -5.54 8.87
CA ASN A 39 13.07 -6.16 7.57
C ASN A 39 12.19 -7.40 7.68
N PHE A 40 12.36 -8.24 8.71
CA PHE A 40 11.49 -9.39 8.92
C PHE A 40 10.09 -9.02 9.44
N LEU A 41 9.96 -7.95 10.23
CA LEU A 41 8.65 -7.40 10.60
C LEU A 41 7.87 -6.95 9.36
N ASP A 42 8.54 -6.24 8.44
CA ASP A 42 7.95 -5.87 7.14
C ASP A 42 7.65 -7.12 6.32
N ALA A 43 8.62 -8.03 6.15
CA ALA A 43 8.52 -9.20 5.30
C ALA A 43 7.33 -10.11 5.64
N PHE A 44 7.14 -10.43 6.91
CA PHE A 44 6.10 -11.38 7.32
C PHE A 44 4.70 -10.77 7.24
N ASN A 45 4.52 -9.48 7.53
CA ASN A 45 3.24 -8.80 7.31
C ASN A 45 2.95 -8.63 5.82
N ALA A 46 3.95 -8.19 5.05
CA ALA A 46 3.83 -8.01 3.59
C ALA A 46 3.50 -9.32 2.87
N TRP A 47 4.14 -10.43 3.25
CA TRP A 47 3.88 -11.75 2.68
C TRP A 47 2.42 -12.18 2.90
N GLN A 48 1.91 -12.07 4.12
CA GLN A 48 0.55 -12.45 4.44
C GLN A 48 -0.47 -11.61 3.66
N LEU A 49 -0.22 -10.30 3.53
CA LEU A 49 -1.05 -9.42 2.70
C LEU A 49 -1.14 -9.94 1.26
N VAL A 50 -0.01 -10.20 0.58
CA VAL A 50 -0.04 -10.61 -0.83
C VAL A 50 -0.59 -12.02 -1.03
N LYS A 51 -0.35 -12.93 -0.06
CA LYS A 51 -0.93 -14.28 -0.06
C LYS A 51 -2.46 -14.20 0.02
N GLU A 52 -3.00 -13.32 0.86
CA GLU A 52 -4.45 -13.12 0.97
C GLU A 52 -5.06 -12.41 -0.23
N LEU A 53 -4.39 -11.38 -0.78
CA LEU A 53 -4.84 -10.73 -2.01
C LEU A 53 -4.91 -11.73 -3.17
N ARG A 54 -3.87 -12.57 -3.33
CA ARG A 54 -3.83 -13.61 -4.37
C ARG A 54 -4.99 -14.59 -4.24
N ARG A 55 -5.29 -15.01 -3.01
CA ARG A 55 -6.40 -15.92 -2.69
C ARG A 55 -7.76 -15.28 -2.94
N ALA A 56 -7.95 -14.03 -2.51
CA ALA A 56 -9.24 -13.34 -2.61
C ALA A 56 -9.59 -12.92 -4.03
N THR A 57 -8.59 -12.60 -4.86
CA THR A 57 -8.81 -12.04 -6.20
C THR A 57 -8.48 -12.99 -7.34
N GLY A 58 -7.73 -14.07 -7.08
CA GLY A 58 -7.23 -14.94 -8.14
C GLY A 58 -6.22 -14.27 -9.07
N MET A 59 -5.65 -13.11 -8.70
CA MET A 59 -4.68 -12.36 -9.49
C MET A 59 -3.34 -12.22 -8.77
N PRO A 60 -2.19 -12.22 -9.50
CA PRO A 60 -0.90 -11.87 -8.92
C PRO A 60 -0.96 -10.53 -8.19
N ALA A 61 -0.35 -10.47 -7.02
CA ALA A 61 -0.43 -9.35 -6.10
C ALA A 61 0.97 -8.95 -5.61
N ALA A 62 1.11 -7.68 -5.29
CA ALA A 62 2.33 -7.12 -4.73
C ALA A 62 2.00 -6.05 -3.69
N THR A 63 2.93 -5.84 -2.77
CA THR A 63 2.86 -4.74 -1.81
C THR A 63 4.25 -4.16 -1.56
N SER A 64 4.27 -2.86 -1.28
CA SER A 64 5.43 -2.10 -0.85
C SER A 64 5.22 -1.75 0.62
N PHE A 65 6.06 -2.28 1.52
CA PHE A 65 5.99 -2.03 2.96
C PHE A 65 7.05 -1.05 3.43
N LYS A 66 6.68 -0.23 4.41
CA LYS A 66 7.60 0.63 5.14
C LYS A 66 7.13 0.79 6.58
N HIS A 67 8.01 0.53 7.54
CA HIS A 67 7.71 0.66 8.97
C HIS A 67 6.47 -0.16 9.40
N VAL A 68 6.41 -1.42 8.97
CA VAL A 68 5.40 -2.42 9.34
C VAL A 68 3.98 -1.99 8.92
N SER A 69 3.88 -1.26 7.81
CA SER A 69 2.62 -0.94 7.16
C SER A 69 2.81 -0.84 5.64
N PRO A 70 1.80 -1.16 4.83
CA PRO A 70 1.87 -1.00 3.39
C PRO A 70 1.89 0.49 3.04
N ALA A 71 2.94 0.92 2.32
CA ALA A 71 2.94 2.16 1.55
C ALA A 71 1.98 2.04 0.34
N GLY A 72 1.82 0.83 -0.19
CA GLY A 72 0.81 0.49 -1.17
C GLY A 72 0.67 -1.02 -1.39
N ALA A 73 -0.48 -1.42 -1.91
CA ALA A 73 -0.82 -2.80 -2.21
C ALA A 73 -1.71 -2.86 -3.46
N ALA A 74 -1.51 -3.86 -4.31
CA ALA A 74 -2.24 -3.95 -5.56
C ALA A 74 -2.26 -5.37 -6.14
N ILE A 75 -3.18 -5.59 -7.07
CA ILE A 75 -3.24 -6.76 -7.95
C ILE A 75 -2.79 -6.42 -9.37
N GLY A 76 -2.53 -7.46 -10.17
CA GLY A 76 -1.91 -7.37 -11.48
C GLY A 76 -2.83 -6.95 -12.63
N LEU A 77 -3.55 -5.84 -12.49
CA LEU A 77 -4.30 -5.25 -13.61
C LEU A 77 -3.39 -4.42 -14.51
N PRO A 78 -3.59 -4.44 -15.85
CA PRO A 78 -2.82 -3.62 -16.79
C PRO A 78 -2.82 -2.14 -16.41
N LEU A 79 -1.69 -1.46 -16.60
CA LEU A 79 -1.58 -0.02 -16.37
C LEU A 79 -2.20 0.76 -17.54
N THR A 80 -2.92 1.84 -17.25
CA THR A 80 -3.30 2.85 -18.25
C THR A 80 -2.09 3.70 -18.64
N ASP A 81 -2.15 4.44 -19.74
CA ASP A 81 -1.06 5.31 -20.17
C ASP A 81 -0.70 6.38 -19.12
N ALA A 82 -1.70 6.93 -18.42
CA ALA A 82 -1.48 7.85 -17.31
C ALA A 82 -0.69 7.17 -16.18
N LEU A 83 -1.11 5.96 -15.76
CA LEU A 83 -0.42 5.19 -14.72
C LEU A 83 1.01 4.83 -15.11
N ARG A 84 1.23 4.43 -16.36
CA ARG A 84 2.57 4.15 -16.90
C ARG A 84 3.49 5.36 -16.76
N LYS A 85 3.00 6.55 -17.12
CA LYS A 85 3.76 7.81 -17.01
C LYS A 85 4.08 8.16 -15.55
N ILE A 86 3.09 8.19 -14.64
CA ILE A 86 3.31 8.59 -13.24
C ILE A 86 4.14 7.58 -12.44
N TYR A 87 4.23 6.33 -12.92
CA TYR A 87 5.05 5.28 -12.32
C TYR A 87 6.40 5.12 -13.01
N PHE A 88 6.68 5.94 -14.02
CA PHE A 88 7.94 5.94 -14.77
C PHE A 88 8.26 4.57 -15.36
N VAL A 89 7.20 3.88 -15.82
CA VAL A 89 7.31 2.62 -16.53
C VAL A 89 7.34 2.94 -18.03
N GLY A 90 8.48 2.72 -18.68
CA GLY A 90 8.63 2.85 -20.15
C GLY A 90 7.71 1.90 -20.91
N ASP A 91 7.63 1.95 -22.25
CA ASP A 91 6.56 1.31 -23.05
C ASP A 91 6.54 -0.22 -23.11
N GLN A 92 7.47 -0.90 -22.41
CA GLN A 92 7.51 -2.36 -22.39
C GLN A 92 6.24 -2.98 -21.82
N LYS A 93 5.84 -4.12 -22.38
CA LYS A 93 4.74 -4.92 -21.84
C LYS A 93 5.13 -5.44 -20.45
N LEU A 94 4.30 -5.14 -19.45
CA LEU A 94 4.45 -5.69 -18.10
C LEU A 94 3.74 -7.04 -18.00
N SER A 95 4.31 -7.94 -17.20
CA SER A 95 3.57 -9.09 -16.68
C SER A 95 2.54 -8.63 -15.63
N PRO A 96 1.54 -9.46 -15.28
CA PRO A 96 0.61 -9.13 -14.21
C PRO A 96 1.31 -8.82 -12.88
N LEU A 97 2.34 -9.58 -12.49
CA LEU A 97 3.08 -9.34 -11.25
C LEU A 97 3.86 -8.01 -11.29
N ALA A 98 4.48 -7.69 -12.43
CA ALA A 98 5.16 -6.42 -12.62
C ALA A 98 4.18 -5.24 -12.57
N SER A 99 2.97 -5.39 -13.14
CA SER A 99 1.90 -4.42 -13.02
C SER A 99 1.46 -4.25 -11.56
N ALA A 100 1.28 -5.33 -10.81
CA ALA A 100 0.94 -5.26 -9.39
C ALA A 100 2.00 -4.48 -8.60
N TYR A 101 3.29 -4.76 -8.81
CA TYR A 101 4.37 -4.06 -8.11
C TYR A 101 4.46 -2.58 -8.51
N ALA A 102 4.33 -2.25 -9.80
CA ALA A 102 4.30 -0.87 -10.27
C ALA A 102 3.18 -0.05 -9.59
N ARG A 103 1.99 -0.65 -9.46
CA ARG A 103 0.84 -0.06 -8.76
C ARG A 103 1.10 0.09 -7.26
N ALA A 104 1.60 -0.95 -6.61
CA ALA A 104 1.87 -0.94 -5.17
C ALA A 104 2.89 0.12 -4.76
N ARG A 105 4.05 0.18 -5.42
CA ARG A 105 5.06 1.23 -5.19
C ARG A 105 4.54 2.62 -5.62
N GLY A 106 3.71 2.62 -6.66
CA GLY A 106 3.17 3.81 -7.28
C GLY A 106 2.14 4.56 -6.44
N ALA A 107 1.50 3.91 -5.47
CA ALA A 107 0.52 4.51 -4.57
C ALA A 107 1.11 5.75 -3.87
N ASP A 108 2.27 5.60 -3.24
CA ASP A 108 3.00 6.67 -2.56
C ASP A 108 4.51 6.40 -2.74
N ARG A 109 5.12 7.09 -3.71
CA ARG A 109 6.52 6.85 -4.10
C ARG A 109 7.51 7.31 -3.03
N MET A 110 7.17 8.36 -2.29
CA MET A 110 7.97 8.88 -1.18
C MET A 110 8.00 7.89 -0.02
N SER A 111 6.83 7.36 0.37
CA SER A 111 6.75 6.34 1.42
C SER A 111 7.40 5.02 1.02
N SER A 112 7.41 4.71 -0.29
CA SER A 112 8.05 3.50 -0.84
C SER A 112 9.58 3.62 -0.96
N PHE A 113 10.19 4.75 -0.59
CA PHE A 113 11.64 4.91 -0.61
C PHE A 113 12.31 3.97 0.39
N GLY A 114 13.07 3.00 -0.12
CA GLY A 114 13.66 1.95 0.71
C GLY A 114 12.60 1.01 1.28
N ASP A 115 11.57 0.68 0.51
CA ASP A 115 10.54 -0.27 0.89
C ASP A 115 11.06 -1.71 1.07
N TRP A 116 10.25 -2.53 1.73
CA TRP A 116 10.32 -3.98 1.64
C TRP A 116 9.19 -4.49 0.73
N ILE A 117 9.55 -5.24 -0.29
CA ILE A 117 8.61 -5.70 -1.32
C ILE A 117 8.14 -7.11 -0.96
N ALA A 118 6.84 -7.40 -1.10
CA ALA A 118 6.35 -8.78 -1.16
C ALA A 118 5.62 -9.04 -2.47
N LEU A 119 5.80 -10.25 -3.00
CA LEU A 119 5.23 -10.73 -4.26
C LEU A 119 4.50 -12.05 -4.01
N SER A 120 3.26 -12.19 -4.46
CA SER A 120 2.48 -13.42 -4.24
C SER A 120 2.90 -14.60 -5.12
N ASP A 121 3.55 -14.32 -6.24
CA ASP A 121 3.93 -15.29 -7.26
C ASP A 121 5.46 -15.24 -7.48
N ILE A 122 6.01 -16.20 -8.23
CA ILE A 122 7.43 -16.25 -8.55
C ILE A 122 7.84 -14.94 -9.25
N CYS A 123 8.90 -14.31 -8.75
CA CYS A 123 9.40 -13.06 -9.30
C CYS A 123 9.97 -13.28 -10.71
N ASP A 124 9.36 -12.63 -11.69
CA ASP A 124 9.74 -12.69 -13.10
C ASP A 124 10.71 -11.56 -13.50
N VAL A 125 11.34 -11.72 -14.67
CA VAL A 125 12.28 -10.73 -15.23
C VAL A 125 11.67 -9.32 -15.33
N PRO A 126 10.45 -9.11 -15.84
CA PRO A 126 9.82 -7.77 -15.87
C PRO A 126 9.72 -7.12 -14.48
N THR A 127 9.33 -7.89 -13.45
CA THR A 127 9.25 -7.40 -12.06
C THR A 127 10.63 -7.04 -11.53
N ALA A 128 11.62 -7.92 -11.73
CA ALA A 128 13.00 -7.64 -11.31
C ALA A 128 13.59 -6.40 -11.99
N MET A 129 13.28 -6.16 -13.26
CA MET A 129 13.70 -4.97 -14.01
C MET A 129 13.07 -3.68 -13.49
N LEU A 130 11.81 -3.72 -13.02
CA LEU A 130 11.19 -2.59 -12.32
C LEU A 130 11.83 -2.32 -10.95
N ILE A 131 12.18 -3.39 -10.22
CA ILE A 131 12.81 -3.26 -8.90
C ILE A 131 14.24 -2.73 -9.05
N LYS A 132 15.00 -3.15 -10.06
CA LYS A 132 16.43 -2.86 -10.23
C LYS A 132 16.83 -1.39 -10.03
N PRO A 133 16.23 -0.40 -10.72
CA PRO A 133 16.62 1.01 -10.59
C PRO A 133 16.11 1.69 -9.31
N GLU A 134 15.17 1.08 -8.60
CA GLU A 134 14.48 1.69 -7.45
C GLU A 134 15.27 1.56 -6.14
N VAL A 135 15.11 2.53 -5.24
CA VAL A 135 15.64 2.40 -3.87
C VAL A 135 14.67 1.52 -3.06
N SER A 136 15.13 0.33 -2.68
CA SER A 136 14.39 -0.68 -1.94
C SER A 136 15.34 -1.41 -0.98
N ASP A 137 14.85 -1.85 0.19
CA ASP A 137 15.60 -2.55 1.24
C ASP A 137 15.61 -4.08 1.04
N GLY A 138 14.60 -4.65 0.38
CA GLY A 138 14.56 -6.09 0.11
C GLY A 138 13.27 -6.57 -0.53
N VAL A 139 13.25 -7.85 -0.90
CA VAL A 139 12.08 -8.52 -1.48
C VAL A 139 11.88 -9.91 -0.88
N ILE A 140 10.62 -10.28 -0.63
CA ILE A 140 10.16 -11.61 -0.27
C ILE A 140 9.16 -12.15 -1.31
N ALA A 141 9.34 -13.39 -1.73
CA ALA A 141 8.51 -14.05 -2.76
C ALA A 141 8.55 -15.57 -2.59
N PRO A 142 7.60 -16.35 -3.14
CA PRO A 142 7.64 -17.80 -3.07
C PRO A 142 8.80 -18.42 -3.90
N GLY A 143 9.36 -17.65 -4.83
CA GLY A 143 10.49 -18.04 -5.65
C GLY A 143 10.90 -16.91 -6.61
N TYR A 144 11.98 -17.16 -7.35
CA TYR A 144 12.53 -16.22 -8.33
C TYR A 144 12.93 -16.98 -9.59
N GLU A 145 12.61 -16.45 -10.77
CA GLU A 145 13.24 -16.95 -11.99
C GLU A 145 14.76 -16.77 -11.91
N PRO A 146 15.58 -17.67 -12.49
CA PRO A 146 17.04 -17.57 -12.41
C PRO A 146 17.57 -16.21 -12.91
N GLU A 147 17.04 -15.71 -14.03
CA GLU A 147 17.43 -14.41 -14.60
C GLU A 147 16.98 -13.24 -13.71
N ALA A 148 15.76 -13.31 -13.15
CA ALA A 148 15.25 -12.31 -12.21
C ALA A 148 16.12 -12.23 -10.94
N LEU A 149 16.54 -13.38 -10.41
CA LEU A 149 17.42 -13.46 -9.25
C LEU A 149 18.79 -12.78 -9.53
N GLU A 150 19.39 -13.06 -10.68
CA GLU A 150 20.66 -12.45 -11.07
C GLU A 150 20.54 -10.93 -11.29
N ILE A 151 19.41 -10.46 -11.82
CA ILE A 151 19.12 -9.02 -11.92
C ILE A 151 19.06 -8.37 -10.52
N LEU A 152 18.34 -8.99 -9.58
CA LEU A 152 18.15 -8.46 -8.23
C LEU A 152 19.44 -8.47 -7.41
N LYS A 153 20.30 -9.49 -7.56
CA LYS A 153 21.62 -9.55 -6.90
C LYS A 153 22.54 -8.40 -7.28
N GLN A 154 22.35 -7.76 -8.43
CA GLN A 154 23.16 -6.59 -8.82
C GLN A 154 22.85 -5.34 -7.98
N LYS A 155 21.71 -5.29 -7.28
CA LYS A 155 21.34 -4.16 -6.43
C LYS A 155 22.22 -4.08 -5.19
N ARG A 156 22.36 -2.86 -4.65
CA ARG A 156 23.14 -2.57 -3.42
C ARG A 156 24.54 -3.22 -3.41
N LYS A 157 25.21 -3.21 -4.57
CA LYS A 157 26.56 -3.78 -4.75
C LYS A 157 26.64 -5.24 -4.27
N GLY A 158 25.64 -6.07 -4.59
CA GLY A 158 25.60 -7.48 -4.17
C GLY A 158 24.94 -7.74 -2.81
N ASN A 159 24.54 -6.70 -2.06
CA ASN A 159 24.02 -6.83 -0.70
C ASN A 159 22.51 -6.59 -0.60
N TYR A 160 21.79 -6.66 -1.71
CA TYR A 160 20.34 -6.54 -1.68
C TYR A 160 19.73 -7.78 -1.03
N ASN A 161 18.76 -7.56 -0.15
CA ASN A 161 18.10 -8.64 0.59
C ASN A 161 17.08 -9.33 -0.32
N ILE A 162 17.27 -10.64 -0.51
CA ILE A 162 16.37 -11.46 -1.32
C ILE A 162 15.99 -12.68 -0.47
N VAL A 163 14.71 -12.78 -0.13
CA VAL A 163 14.16 -13.83 0.72
C VAL A 163 13.19 -14.66 -0.09
N GLN A 164 13.36 -15.98 -0.07
CA GLN A 164 12.36 -16.92 -0.55
C GLN A 164 11.55 -17.43 0.65
N ILE A 165 10.24 -17.55 0.52
CA ILE A 165 9.34 -18.11 1.53
C ILE A 165 8.62 -19.34 1.00
N ASP A 166 8.43 -20.36 1.85
CA ASP A 166 7.58 -21.50 1.53
C ASP A 166 6.10 -21.05 1.46
N PRO A 167 5.46 -21.11 0.28
CA PRO A 167 4.08 -20.67 0.14
C PRO A 167 3.08 -21.54 0.92
N GLU A 168 3.42 -22.80 1.18
CA GLU A 168 2.56 -23.77 1.86
C GLU A 168 2.66 -23.66 3.39
N TYR A 169 3.61 -22.87 3.90
CA TYR A 169 3.70 -22.62 5.33
C TYR A 169 2.42 -21.97 5.85
N VAL A 170 1.92 -22.54 6.96
CA VAL A 170 0.81 -22.02 7.75
C VAL A 170 1.34 -21.86 9.18
N PRO A 171 1.25 -20.66 9.79
CA PRO A 171 1.67 -20.50 11.17
C PRO A 171 0.72 -21.27 12.11
N GLU A 172 1.07 -21.37 13.40
CA GLU A 172 0.16 -21.98 14.39
C GLU A 172 -1.17 -21.19 14.49
N LYS A 173 -2.07 -21.46 15.44
CA LYS A 173 -3.26 -20.59 15.68
C LYS A 173 -3.07 -19.53 16.77
N LEU A 174 -2.33 -19.87 17.82
CA LEU A 174 -2.00 -18.95 18.91
C LEU A 174 -0.71 -18.16 18.61
N GLU A 175 -0.72 -16.87 18.87
CA GLU A 175 0.45 -16.02 18.84
C GLU A 175 0.72 -15.43 20.22
N ARG A 176 1.99 -15.16 20.50
CA ARG A 176 2.45 -14.56 21.76
C ARG A 176 3.31 -13.35 21.47
N LYS A 177 3.15 -12.30 22.25
CA LYS A 177 4.04 -11.13 22.24
C LYS A 177 4.42 -10.72 23.65
N ASP A 178 5.67 -10.32 23.84
CA ASP A 178 6.13 -9.71 25.09
C ASP A 178 5.90 -8.21 25.05
N VAL A 179 5.26 -7.68 26.09
CA VAL A 179 5.16 -6.24 26.34
C VAL A 179 5.54 -6.00 27.79
N TYR A 180 6.63 -5.26 28.01
CA TYR A 180 7.13 -4.92 29.35
C TYR A 180 7.42 -6.16 30.23
N GLY A 181 7.89 -7.25 29.62
CA GLY A 181 8.19 -8.51 30.34
C GLY A 181 6.95 -9.35 30.64
N ILE A 182 5.78 -8.98 30.12
CA ILE A 182 4.52 -9.71 30.27
C ILE A 182 4.16 -10.33 28.93
N THR A 183 3.86 -11.63 28.93
CA THR A 183 3.43 -12.35 27.72
C THR A 183 1.93 -12.16 27.49
N PHE A 184 1.58 -11.56 26.37
CA PHE A 184 0.23 -11.51 25.82
C PHE A 184 0.06 -12.72 24.90
N GLU A 185 -1.10 -13.39 24.97
CA GLU A 185 -1.44 -14.53 24.11
C GLU A 185 -2.83 -14.31 23.52
N GLN A 186 -2.98 -14.57 22.22
CA GLN A 186 -4.25 -14.49 21.50
C GLN A 186 -4.26 -15.44 20.30
N GLU A 187 -5.43 -15.68 19.70
CA GLU A 187 -5.51 -16.25 18.37
C GLU A 187 -5.11 -15.23 17.30
N ARG A 188 -4.48 -15.69 16.22
CA ARG A 188 -4.18 -14.88 15.05
C ARG A 188 -5.46 -14.39 14.36
N ASN A 189 -5.33 -13.29 13.63
CA ASN A 189 -6.39 -12.81 12.76
C ASN A 189 -6.46 -13.64 11.46
N GLU A 190 -7.25 -14.72 11.48
CA GLU A 190 -7.48 -15.63 10.34
C GLU A 190 -8.72 -15.27 9.50
N LEU A 191 -9.20 -14.01 9.60
CA LEU A 191 -10.40 -13.58 8.87
C LEU A 191 -10.24 -13.72 7.36
N ASN A 192 -11.22 -14.35 6.71
CA ASN A 192 -11.30 -14.52 5.27
C ASN A 192 -12.20 -13.43 4.68
N ILE A 193 -11.62 -12.58 3.82
CA ILE A 193 -12.35 -11.52 3.13
C ILE A 193 -12.84 -12.08 1.79
N ASN A 194 -14.14 -12.41 1.73
CA ASN A 194 -14.82 -13.05 0.60
C ASN A 194 -16.15 -12.32 0.28
N ASP A 195 -16.98 -12.88 -0.61
CA ASP A 195 -18.29 -12.29 -0.94
C ASP A 195 -19.24 -12.18 0.26
N GLU A 196 -19.22 -13.16 1.18
CA GLU A 196 -20.05 -13.16 2.39
C GLU A 196 -19.68 -12.02 3.34
N PHE A 197 -18.40 -11.67 3.41
CA PHE A 197 -17.89 -10.53 4.17
C PHE A 197 -18.53 -9.20 3.76
N PHE A 198 -19.04 -9.09 2.52
CA PHE A 198 -19.68 -7.89 1.98
C PHE A 198 -21.20 -8.04 1.79
N ALA A 199 -21.83 -9.07 2.35
CA ALA A 199 -23.24 -9.39 2.10
C ALA A 199 -24.23 -8.39 2.72
N ASN A 200 -23.85 -7.74 3.83
CA ASN A 200 -24.73 -6.88 4.59
C ASN A 200 -24.62 -5.40 4.15
N VAL A 201 -25.19 -5.08 2.99
CA VAL A 201 -25.27 -3.70 2.49
C VAL A 201 -26.42 -2.97 3.18
N VAL A 202 -26.12 -1.91 3.93
CA VAL A 202 -27.07 -1.24 4.84
C VAL A 202 -27.74 0.00 4.24
N THR A 203 -27.12 0.64 3.26
CA THR A 203 -27.59 1.86 2.55
C THR A 203 -28.73 1.61 1.58
N ALA A 204 -29.44 2.65 1.15
CA ALA A 204 -30.47 2.58 0.12
C ALA A 204 -29.93 2.05 -1.22
N ASN A 205 -28.74 2.51 -1.63
CA ASN A 205 -28.02 1.92 -2.74
C ASN A 205 -27.39 0.58 -2.29
N LYS A 206 -27.89 -0.52 -2.87
CA LYS A 206 -27.46 -1.89 -2.58
C LYS A 206 -26.40 -2.42 -3.58
N THR A 207 -25.98 -1.59 -4.53
CA THR A 207 -25.17 -2.03 -5.66
C THR A 207 -23.69 -2.08 -5.28
N LEU A 208 -23.15 -3.28 -5.15
CA LEU A 208 -21.70 -3.54 -5.14
C LEU A 208 -21.33 -4.30 -6.41
N THR A 209 -20.73 -3.62 -7.37
CA THR A 209 -20.23 -4.24 -8.60
C THR A 209 -19.08 -5.23 -8.29
N PRO A 210 -18.76 -6.17 -9.20
CA PRO A 210 -17.60 -7.04 -9.02
C PRO A 210 -16.29 -6.26 -8.81
N GLU A 211 -16.10 -5.14 -9.51
CA GLU A 211 -14.94 -4.26 -9.37
C GLU A 211 -14.93 -3.57 -8.00
N ALA A 212 -16.09 -3.10 -7.52
CA ALA A 212 -16.22 -2.50 -6.20
C ALA A 212 -15.90 -3.51 -5.09
N LYS A 213 -16.42 -4.74 -5.20
CA LYS A 213 -16.11 -5.82 -4.24
C LYS A 213 -14.64 -6.19 -4.23
N ARG A 214 -14.01 -6.28 -5.40
CA ARG A 214 -12.56 -6.51 -5.54
C ARG A 214 -11.77 -5.39 -4.85
N ASP A 215 -12.14 -4.14 -5.08
CA ASP A 215 -11.43 -3.00 -4.52
C ASP A 215 -11.67 -2.86 -3.00
N LEU A 216 -12.87 -3.17 -2.51
CA LEU A 216 -13.15 -3.32 -1.08
C LEU A 216 -12.37 -4.48 -0.45
N ALA A 217 -12.23 -5.62 -1.12
CA ALA A 217 -11.41 -6.73 -0.65
C ALA A 217 -9.94 -6.31 -0.51
N ILE A 218 -9.41 -5.59 -1.50
CA ILE A 218 -8.05 -5.03 -1.43
C ILE A 218 -7.93 -4.06 -0.26
N ALA A 219 -8.91 -3.18 -0.04
CA ALA A 219 -8.90 -2.23 1.08
C ALA A 219 -8.85 -2.97 2.42
N MET A 220 -9.76 -3.93 2.63
CA MET A 220 -9.87 -4.65 3.90
C MET A 220 -8.66 -5.56 4.17
N ILE A 221 -8.11 -6.22 3.16
CA ILE A 221 -6.88 -7.02 3.30
C ILE A 221 -5.68 -6.10 3.60
N THR A 222 -5.60 -4.93 2.96
CA THR A 222 -4.54 -3.94 3.25
C THR A 222 -4.61 -3.49 4.71
N LEU A 223 -5.82 -3.19 5.20
CA LEU A 223 -6.05 -2.70 6.57
C LEU A 223 -5.76 -3.75 7.64
N LYS A 224 -6.05 -5.02 7.36
CA LYS A 224 -5.70 -6.16 8.22
C LYS A 224 -4.21 -6.21 8.58
N TYR A 225 -3.35 -5.67 7.72
CA TYR A 225 -1.89 -5.62 7.87
C TYR A 225 -1.33 -4.19 7.99
N THR A 226 -2.16 -3.22 8.34
CA THR A 226 -1.76 -1.81 8.55
C THR A 226 -1.87 -1.47 10.02
N GLN A 227 -0.83 -0.85 10.61
CA GLN A 227 -0.84 -0.42 12.01
C GLN A 227 -2.06 0.46 12.30
N SER A 228 -2.81 0.12 13.35
CA SER A 228 -4.09 0.77 13.65
C SER A 228 -3.95 2.11 14.39
N ASN A 229 -4.92 3.01 14.28
CA ASN A 229 -6.11 2.89 13.42
C ASN A 229 -5.81 3.22 11.96
N SER A 230 -6.50 2.52 11.05
CA SER A 230 -6.22 2.60 9.62
C SER A 230 -7.47 2.78 8.73
N VAL A 231 -7.28 3.48 7.60
CA VAL A 231 -8.28 3.73 6.54
C VAL A 231 -7.59 3.60 5.19
N CYS A 232 -8.23 2.93 4.22
CA CYS A 232 -7.65 2.66 2.91
C CYS A 232 -8.62 3.02 1.79
N TYR A 233 -8.17 3.84 0.85
CA TYR A 233 -8.84 4.18 -0.40
C TYR A 233 -8.24 3.34 -1.52
N VAL A 234 -9.08 2.70 -2.32
CA VAL A 234 -8.69 1.78 -3.40
C VAL A 234 -9.43 2.16 -4.67
N LYS A 235 -8.73 2.12 -5.80
CA LYS A 235 -9.31 2.27 -7.12
C LYS A 235 -8.57 1.39 -8.12
N ASP A 236 -9.31 0.74 -9.01
CA ASP A 236 -8.79 -0.03 -10.14
C ASP A 236 -7.76 -1.09 -9.70
N GLY A 237 -8.06 -1.80 -8.62
CA GLY A 237 -7.24 -2.90 -8.11
C GLY A 237 -5.98 -2.48 -7.35
N GLN A 238 -5.87 -1.24 -6.88
CA GLN A 238 -4.75 -0.79 -6.05
C GLN A 238 -5.16 0.18 -4.95
N ALA A 239 -4.44 0.13 -3.83
CA ALA A 239 -4.47 1.22 -2.86
C ALA A 239 -3.96 2.50 -3.52
N ILE A 240 -4.70 3.60 -3.28
CA ILE A 240 -4.36 4.95 -3.74
C ILE A 240 -4.15 5.91 -2.57
N GLY A 241 -4.61 5.55 -1.36
CA GLY A 241 -4.35 6.31 -0.15
C GLY A 241 -4.54 5.45 1.10
N ILE A 242 -3.54 5.41 1.97
CA ILE A 242 -3.54 4.59 3.19
C ILE A 242 -3.17 5.47 4.38
N GLY A 243 -4.01 5.46 5.41
CA GLY A 243 -3.72 6.01 6.72
C GLY A 243 -3.37 4.90 7.70
N ALA A 244 -2.30 5.10 8.47
CA ALA A 244 -1.77 4.12 9.42
C ALA A 244 -1.37 4.80 10.73
N GLY A 245 -1.49 4.07 11.85
CA GLY A 245 -1.04 4.48 13.17
C GLY A 245 -1.76 5.70 13.74
N GLN A 246 -2.94 6.05 13.22
CA GLN A 246 -3.67 7.25 13.64
C GLN A 246 -4.56 6.96 14.86
N GLN A 247 -4.84 8.00 15.64
CA GLN A 247 -5.60 7.88 16.89
C GLN A 247 -7.06 8.33 16.73
N SER A 248 -7.34 9.24 15.79
CA SER A 248 -8.67 9.75 15.48
C SER A 248 -9.15 9.22 14.14
N ARG A 249 -10.37 8.67 14.10
CA ARG A 249 -10.94 8.09 12.87
C ARG A 249 -11.03 9.11 11.74
N ILE A 250 -11.57 10.29 12.02
CA ILE A 250 -11.68 11.36 11.01
C ILE A 250 -10.31 11.89 10.55
N HIS A 251 -9.31 11.95 11.44
CA HIS A 251 -7.96 12.33 11.03
C HIS A 251 -7.34 11.26 10.11
N CYS A 252 -7.56 9.99 10.41
CA CYS A 252 -7.13 8.89 9.54
C CYS A 252 -7.83 8.96 8.17
N THR A 253 -9.14 9.18 8.14
CA THR A 253 -9.94 9.34 6.91
C THR A 253 -9.45 10.52 6.06
N ARG A 254 -9.13 11.66 6.70
CA ARG A 254 -8.56 12.84 6.01
C ARG A 254 -7.19 12.53 5.45
N LEU A 255 -6.26 12.02 6.26
CA LEU A 255 -4.90 11.69 5.86
C LEU A 255 -4.88 10.69 4.68
N ALA A 256 -5.64 9.60 4.77
CA ALA A 256 -5.73 8.61 3.71
C ALA A 256 -6.36 9.21 2.44
N GLY A 257 -7.40 10.02 2.58
CA GLY A 257 -8.03 10.71 1.47
C GLY A 257 -7.14 11.76 0.82
N ASP A 258 -6.27 12.43 1.58
CA ASP A 258 -5.34 13.43 1.05
C ASP A 258 -4.26 12.73 0.21
N LYS A 259 -3.80 11.55 0.64
CA LYS A 259 -2.93 10.69 -0.19
C LYS A 259 -3.62 10.25 -1.48
N ALA A 260 -4.90 9.85 -1.42
CA ALA A 260 -5.67 9.51 -2.62
C ALA A 260 -5.79 10.70 -3.60
N ASN A 261 -6.00 11.91 -3.06
CA ASN A 261 -6.03 13.13 -3.86
C ASN A 261 -4.68 13.42 -4.53
N LEU A 262 -3.56 13.26 -3.81
CA LEU A 262 -2.22 13.44 -4.37
C LEU A 262 -1.93 12.40 -5.47
N TRP A 263 -2.31 11.14 -5.26
CA TRP A 263 -2.21 10.09 -6.30
C TRP A 263 -2.99 10.47 -7.57
N TRP A 264 -4.16 11.08 -7.43
CA TRP A 264 -4.95 11.54 -8.56
C TRP A 264 -4.36 12.78 -9.24
N LEU A 265 -3.90 13.77 -8.47
CA LEU A 265 -3.25 14.98 -9.00
C LEU A 265 -1.96 14.69 -9.77
N ARG A 266 -1.26 13.60 -9.44
CA ARG A 266 -0.10 13.12 -10.22
C ARG A 266 -0.47 12.82 -11.68
N GLN A 267 -1.74 12.50 -11.95
CA GLN A 267 -2.25 12.17 -13.29
C GLN A 267 -2.75 13.40 -14.06
N HIS A 268 -2.77 14.58 -13.44
CA HIS A 268 -3.15 15.81 -14.13
C HIS A 268 -2.19 16.12 -15.29
N THR A 269 -2.70 16.66 -16.40
CA THR A 269 -1.92 16.89 -17.62
C THR A 269 -0.67 17.76 -17.38
N LYS A 270 -0.77 18.80 -16.56
CA LYS A 270 0.40 19.62 -16.18
C LYS A 270 1.47 18.81 -15.43
N THR A 271 1.06 17.91 -14.54
CA THR A 271 1.96 17.04 -13.78
C THR A 271 2.61 15.98 -14.67
N LEU A 272 1.84 15.37 -15.58
CA LEU A 272 2.34 14.39 -16.55
C LEU A 272 3.39 14.95 -17.51
N ASN A 273 3.34 16.26 -17.77
CA ASN A 273 4.19 16.95 -18.73
C ASN A 273 5.28 17.81 -18.06
N LEU A 274 5.57 17.57 -16.78
CA LEU A 274 6.65 18.28 -16.08
C LEU A 274 8.00 18.10 -16.81
N PRO A 275 8.69 19.18 -17.19
CA PRO A 275 9.85 19.13 -18.08
C PRO A 275 11.15 18.95 -17.29
N PHE A 276 11.38 17.76 -16.72
CA PHE A 276 12.57 17.46 -15.91
C PHE A 276 13.88 17.57 -16.70
N ILE A 277 14.96 18.00 -16.03
CA ILE A 277 16.32 17.88 -16.59
C ILE A 277 16.76 16.41 -16.66
N ALA A 278 17.56 16.06 -17.67
CA ALA A 278 17.98 14.68 -17.91
C ALA A 278 18.87 14.07 -16.80
N THR A 279 19.52 14.91 -15.98
CA THR A 279 20.43 14.48 -14.91
C THR A 279 19.74 14.28 -13.56
N LEU A 280 18.43 14.57 -13.46
CA LEU A 280 17.68 14.48 -12.21
C LEU A 280 17.55 13.02 -11.76
N LYS A 281 17.83 12.74 -10.49
CA LYS A 281 17.69 11.39 -9.94
C LYS A 281 16.25 11.09 -9.57
N ASN A 282 15.88 9.80 -9.59
CA ASN A 282 14.52 9.36 -9.29
C ASN A 282 13.96 9.92 -7.95
N PRO A 283 14.69 9.89 -6.82
CA PRO A 283 14.15 10.42 -5.56
C PRO A 283 13.90 11.93 -5.60
N ASP A 284 14.78 12.68 -6.26
CA ASP A 284 14.67 14.14 -6.40
C ASP A 284 13.48 14.49 -7.31
N ARG A 285 13.27 13.73 -8.39
CA ARG A 285 12.10 13.85 -9.27
C ARG A 285 10.80 13.56 -8.53
N ASP A 286 10.75 12.45 -7.78
CA ASP A 286 9.55 12.05 -7.06
C ASP A 286 9.20 13.10 -5.98
N ASN A 287 10.20 13.65 -5.28
CA ASN A 287 10.01 14.77 -4.34
C ASN A 287 9.52 16.05 -5.03
N ALA A 288 10.09 16.40 -6.20
CA ALA A 288 9.68 17.58 -6.95
C ALA A 288 8.22 17.49 -7.41
N ILE A 289 7.75 16.31 -7.83
CA ILE A 289 6.35 16.08 -8.19
C ILE A 289 5.43 16.28 -7.00
N ASP A 290 5.76 15.64 -5.87
CA ASP A 290 4.94 15.70 -4.66
C ASP A 290 4.83 17.14 -4.13
N ARG A 291 5.91 17.93 -4.18
CA ARG A 291 5.89 19.36 -3.83
C ARG A 291 5.15 20.21 -4.86
N TYR A 292 5.30 19.93 -6.15
CA TYR A 292 4.61 20.67 -7.22
C TYR A 292 3.08 20.58 -7.10
N ILE A 293 2.57 19.40 -6.72
CA ILE A 293 1.11 19.19 -6.57
C ILE A 293 0.58 19.55 -5.17
N SER A 294 1.45 19.73 -4.18
CA SER A 294 1.05 20.15 -2.83
C SER A 294 0.80 21.67 -2.74
N ASP A 295 0.50 22.15 -1.55
CA ASP A 295 0.38 23.59 -1.28
C ASP A 295 1.76 24.28 -1.14
N GLU A 296 2.85 23.52 -1.25
CA GLU A 296 4.25 23.98 -1.18
C GLU A 296 4.89 24.14 -2.56
N TRP A 297 4.09 24.28 -3.62
CA TRP A 297 4.57 24.37 -4.99
C TRP A 297 5.49 25.59 -5.22
N GLU A 298 5.34 26.65 -4.43
CA GLU A 298 6.19 27.85 -4.52
C GLU A 298 7.66 27.51 -4.26
N ASP A 299 7.95 26.55 -3.38
CA ASP A 299 9.31 26.17 -3.06
C ASP A 299 10.02 25.49 -4.23
N VAL A 300 9.29 24.67 -4.99
CA VAL A 300 9.85 23.96 -6.16
C VAL A 300 9.91 24.86 -7.40
N LEU A 301 9.08 25.92 -7.44
CA LEU A 301 9.04 26.89 -8.53
C LEU A 301 9.79 28.21 -8.21
N ALA A 302 10.43 28.32 -7.06
CA ALA A 302 11.22 29.48 -6.68
C ALA A 302 12.40 29.70 -7.64
N ASP A 303 12.74 30.96 -7.91
CA ASP A 303 13.86 31.33 -8.77
C ASP A 303 15.18 30.84 -8.15
N GLY A 304 16.02 30.20 -8.98
CA GLY A 304 17.23 29.50 -8.55
C GLY A 304 17.01 28.05 -8.10
N ILE A 305 15.77 27.63 -7.82
CA ILE A 305 15.44 26.24 -7.48
C ILE A 305 14.94 25.49 -8.70
N TRP A 306 13.96 26.03 -9.41
CA TRP A 306 13.30 25.32 -10.52
C TRP A 306 14.31 24.98 -11.64
N GLU A 307 15.32 25.83 -11.87
CA GLU A 307 16.38 25.64 -12.88
C GLU A 307 17.26 24.42 -12.58
N THR A 308 17.28 23.96 -11.32
CA THR A 308 18.02 22.75 -10.92
C THR A 308 17.21 21.47 -11.13
N ILE A 309 15.92 21.58 -11.47
CA ILE A 309 14.97 20.47 -11.55
C ILE A 309 14.36 20.34 -12.95
N PHE A 310 14.04 21.46 -13.58
CA PHE A 310 13.30 21.53 -14.85
C PHE A 310 14.08 22.28 -15.95
N THR A 311 13.84 21.91 -17.21
CA THR A 311 14.43 22.59 -18.38
C THR A 311 13.77 23.93 -18.68
N GLN A 312 12.53 24.13 -18.21
CA GLN A 312 11.79 25.40 -18.23
C GLN A 312 10.86 25.48 -17.02
N LYS A 313 10.55 26.69 -16.54
CA LYS A 313 9.69 26.90 -15.37
C LYS A 313 8.29 26.34 -15.65
N PRO A 314 7.83 25.30 -14.93
CA PRO A 314 6.47 24.78 -15.11
C PRO A 314 5.42 25.83 -14.76
N GLU A 315 4.26 25.76 -15.44
CA GLU A 315 3.08 26.49 -14.99
C GLU A 315 2.58 25.96 -13.66
N VAL A 316 2.07 26.85 -12.81
CA VAL A 316 1.44 26.47 -11.55
C VAL A 316 0.20 25.62 -11.83
N LEU A 317 0.03 24.55 -11.06
CA LEU A 317 -1.24 23.84 -10.94
C LEU A 317 -2.10 24.57 -9.91
N THR A 318 -2.98 25.43 -10.38
CA THR A 318 -3.74 26.35 -9.52
C THR A 318 -4.76 25.62 -8.66
N SER A 319 -5.18 26.23 -7.54
CA SER A 319 -6.18 25.63 -6.63
C SER A 319 -7.51 25.30 -7.32
N ASP A 320 -7.92 26.07 -8.32
CA ASP A 320 -9.16 25.82 -9.05
C ASP A 320 -9.01 24.68 -10.07
N GLU A 321 -7.86 24.56 -10.73
CA GLU A 321 -7.52 23.39 -11.56
C GLU A 321 -7.44 22.12 -10.71
N LYS A 322 -6.81 22.18 -9.53
CA LYS A 322 -6.78 21.05 -8.59
C LYS A 322 -8.19 20.60 -8.20
N LYS A 323 -9.08 21.55 -7.85
CA LYS A 323 -10.48 21.24 -7.50
C LYS A 323 -11.23 20.63 -8.67
N ALA A 324 -11.09 21.19 -9.87
CA ALA A 324 -11.74 20.66 -11.06
C ALA A 324 -11.30 19.23 -11.35
N TRP A 325 -9.98 18.97 -11.31
CA TRP A 325 -9.43 17.63 -11.53
C TRP A 325 -9.87 16.62 -10.46
N LEU A 326 -9.84 17.01 -9.18
CA LEU A 326 -10.28 16.15 -8.09
C LEU A 326 -11.76 15.78 -8.16
N ALA A 327 -12.60 16.65 -8.74
CA ALA A 327 -14.03 16.38 -8.94
C ALA A 327 -14.29 15.28 -9.99
N GLU A 328 -13.31 14.97 -10.84
CA GLU A 328 -13.40 13.88 -11.84
C GLU A 328 -13.09 12.50 -11.25
N LEU A 329 -12.50 12.43 -10.05
CA LEU A 329 -12.26 11.17 -9.37
C LEU A 329 -13.59 10.57 -8.91
N THR A 330 -13.90 9.36 -9.38
CA THR A 330 -15.11 8.60 -9.04
C THR A 330 -14.78 7.12 -8.87
N ASP A 331 -15.76 6.33 -8.41
CA ASP A 331 -15.69 4.88 -8.27
C ASP A 331 -14.55 4.42 -7.37
N VAL A 332 -14.32 5.16 -6.28
CA VAL A 332 -13.34 4.79 -5.26
C VAL A 332 -14.02 3.93 -4.20
N ALA A 333 -13.35 2.85 -3.82
CA ALA A 333 -13.71 2.01 -2.69
C ALA A 333 -12.95 2.47 -1.44
N LEU A 334 -13.60 2.43 -0.29
CA LEU A 334 -13.00 2.78 1.00
C LEU A 334 -13.23 1.66 2.02
N GLY A 335 -12.16 1.26 2.70
CA GLY A 335 -12.23 0.39 3.88
C GLY A 335 -11.90 1.15 5.16
N SER A 336 -12.51 0.74 6.28
CA SER A 336 -12.07 1.15 7.62
C SER A 336 -11.90 -0.05 8.56
N ASP A 337 -10.81 -0.06 9.33
CA ASP A 337 -10.52 -1.14 10.28
C ASP A 337 -11.44 -1.16 11.52
N ALA A 338 -12.14 -0.05 11.80
CA ALA A 338 -13.19 0.06 12.80
C ALA A 338 -14.32 0.96 12.33
N PHE A 339 -15.43 1.00 13.08
CA PHE A 339 -16.60 1.78 12.70
C PHE A 339 -16.33 3.30 12.61
N PHE A 340 -17.15 3.99 11.83
CA PHE A 340 -17.21 5.44 11.74
C PHE A 340 -18.09 6.01 12.85
N PRO A 341 -17.54 6.90 13.69
CA PRO A 341 -18.31 7.45 14.80
C PRO A 341 -19.32 8.52 14.35
N PHE A 342 -19.03 9.22 13.24
CA PHE A 342 -19.83 10.34 12.73
C PHE A 342 -19.80 10.43 11.20
N SER A 343 -20.76 11.16 10.63
CA SER A 343 -20.93 11.36 9.18
C SER A 343 -19.78 12.12 8.51
N ASP A 344 -18.97 12.85 9.27
CA ASP A 344 -17.85 13.65 8.75
C ASP A 344 -16.81 12.80 7.99
N ASN A 345 -16.70 11.52 8.31
CA ASN A 345 -15.90 10.55 7.58
C ASN A 345 -16.45 10.32 6.17
N ILE A 346 -17.77 10.21 6.05
CA ILE A 346 -18.47 10.03 4.78
C ILE A 346 -18.40 11.30 3.95
N ASP A 347 -18.63 12.46 4.58
CA ASP A 347 -18.52 13.76 3.94
C ASP A 347 -17.09 14.00 3.40
N ARG A 348 -16.05 13.52 4.10
CA ARG A 348 -14.66 13.57 3.61
C ARG A 348 -14.41 12.55 2.50
N ALA A 349 -14.90 11.32 2.63
CA ALA A 349 -14.72 10.26 1.65
C ALA A 349 -15.34 10.63 0.28
N ALA A 350 -16.56 11.21 0.30
CA ALA A 350 -17.25 11.65 -0.91
C ALA A 350 -16.46 12.68 -1.74
N ARG A 351 -15.64 13.52 -1.08
CA ARG A 351 -14.77 14.50 -1.76
C ARG A 351 -13.60 13.88 -2.53
N SER A 352 -13.34 12.59 -2.34
CA SER A 352 -12.32 11.82 -3.04
C SER A 352 -12.95 10.70 -3.89
N GLY A 353 -14.16 10.93 -4.40
CA GLY A 353 -14.79 10.03 -5.37
C GLY A 353 -15.30 8.71 -4.81
N VAL A 354 -15.43 8.58 -3.49
CA VAL A 354 -15.88 7.33 -2.87
C VAL A 354 -17.33 7.04 -3.21
N LYS A 355 -17.56 5.82 -3.71
CA LYS A 355 -18.89 5.26 -4.02
C LYS A 355 -19.19 3.95 -3.32
N TYR A 356 -18.18 3.33 -2.73
CA TYR A 356 -18.31 2.04 -2.06
C TYR A 356 -17.55 2.06 -0.73
N ILE A 357 -18.18 1.63 0.36
CA ILE A 357 -17.58 1.60 1.69
C ILE A 357 -17.75 0.22 2.34
N ALA A 358 -16.72 -0.27 3.01
CA ALA A 358 -16.80 -1.38 3.94
C ALA A 358 -16.26 -0.96 5.31
N GLU A 359 -17.06 -1.20 6.35
CA GLU A 359 -16.67 -0.97 7.74
C GLU A 359 -17.36 -1.99 8.65
N PRO A 360 -16.94 -2.17 9.92
CA PRO A 360 -17.56 -3.16 10.79
C PRO A 360 -19.01 -2.86 11.19
N GLY A 361 -19.40 -1.58 11.23
CA GLY A 361 -20.62 -1.13 11.92
C GLY A 361 -20.51 -1.24 13.44
N GLY A 362 -21.58 -0.91 14.16
CA GLY A 362 -21.66 -0.99 15.62
C GLY A 362 -21.46 0.34 16.34
N SER A 363 -21.52 1.47 15.63
CA SER A 363 -21.63 2.78 16.27
C SER A 363 -23.05 2.97 16.80
N ILE A 364 -23.19 3.60 17.97
CA ILE A 364 -24.50 4.09 18.46
C ILE A 364 -25.11 5.09 17.45
N ARG A 365 -24.27 5.65 16.56
CA ARG A 365 -24.60 6.63 15.53
C ARG A 365 -24.62 6.04 14.11
N ASP A 366 -24.71 4.71 13.93
CA ASP A 366 -24.74 4.09 12.60
C ASP A 366 -25.81 4.72 11.69
N GLY A 367 -26.98 5.07 12.23
CA GLY A 367 -28.06 5.72 11.48
C GLY A 367 -27.62 7.01 10.76
N VAL A 368 -26.86 7.90 11.41
CA VAL A 368 -26.41 9.15 10.77
C VAL A 368 -25.29 8.93 9.75
N VAL A 369 -24.55 7.83 9.86
CA VAL A 369 -23.52 7.42 8.90
C VAL A 369 -24.18 6.83 7.65
N ILE A 370 -25.20 5.99 7.83
CA ILE A 370 -25.99 5.42 6.74
C ILE A 370 -26.73 6.54 5.97
N GLU A 371 -27.40 7.45 6.69
CA GLU A 371 -28.05 8.61 6.07
C GLU A 371 -27.06 9.47 5.27
N ALA A 372 -25.82 9.61 5.75
CA ALA A 372 -24.78 10.33 5.02
C ALA A 372 -24.37 9.63 3.73
N CYS A 373 -24.23 8.30 3.76
CA CYS A 373 -23.96 7.52 2.55
C CYS A 373 -25.09 7.64 1.55
N ASP A 374 -26.35 7.56 2.01
CA ASP A 374 -27.52 7.70 1.14
C ASP A 374 -27.58 9.09 0.47
N ARG A 375 -27.19 10.17 1.16
CA ARG A 375 -27.10 11.52 0.56
C ARG A 375 -26.12 11.60 -0.62
N TYR A 376 -25.05 10.80 -0.60
CA TYR A 376 -24.01 10.79 -1.64
C TYR A 376 -24.17 9.64 -2.64
N ASP A 377 -25.23 8.83 -2.50
CA ASP A 377 -25.44 7.60 -3.25
C ASP A 377 -24.22 6.66 -3.16
N ILE A 378 -23.78 6.41 -1.92
CA ILE A 378 -22.68 5.51 -1.59
C ILE A 378 -23.27 4.18 -1.10
N ALA A 379 -22.81 3.07 -1.66
CA ALA A 379 -23.13 1.74 -1.15
C ALA A 379 -22.19 1.38 0.01
N MET A 380 -22.75 1.04 1.17
CA MET A 380 -21.96 0.69 2.37
C MET A 380 -22.31 -0.70 2.88
N SER A 381 -21.28 -1.53 3.09
CA SER A 381 -21.38 -2.84 3.73
C SER A 381 -20.90 -2.79 5.17
N PHE A 382 -21.73 -3.28 6.09
CA PHE A 382 -21.36 -3.54 7.48
C PHE A 382 -20.83 -4.98 7.61
N THR A 383 -19.54 -5.12 7.84
CA THR A 383 -18.83 -6.42 7.85
C THR A 383 -18.97 -7.17 9.16
N GLY A 384 -19.32 -6.48 10.26
CA GLY A 384 -19.37 -7.03 11.61
C GLY A 384 -18.00 -7.38 12.21
N LEU A 385 -16.90 -7.08 11.53
CA LEU A 385 -15.56 -7.57 11.87
C LEU A 385 -14.52 -6.45 11.88
N ARG A 386 -13.93 -6.21 13.06
CA ARG A 386 -12.88 -5.22 13.29
C ARG A 386 -11.50 -5.77 12.90
N LEU A 387 -10.63 -4.91 12.35
CA LEU A 387 -9.31 -5.28 11.81
C LEU A 387 -8.14 -4.56 12.51
N PHE A 388 -8.16 -4.45 13.84
CA PHE A 388 -7.04 -3.83 14.55
C PHE A 388 -5.75 -4.62 14.44
N HIS A 389 -4.63 -3.91 14.26
CA HIS A 389 -3.29 -4.47 14.14
C HIS A 389 -2.26 -3.60 14.90
N HIS A 390 -1.53 -4.23 15.84
CA HIS A 390 -0.61 -3.57 16.80
C HIS A 390 0.57 -4.43 17.21
#